data_AF-A0A4R5QJH6-F1
#
_entry.id   AF-A0A4R5QJH6-F1
#
_cell.length_a   1.000
_cell.length_b   1.000
_cell.length_c   1.000
_cell.angle_alpha   90.00
_cell.angle_beta   90.00
_cell.angle_gamma   90.00
#
_symmetry.space_group_name_H-M   'P 1'
#
loop_
_entity.id
_entity.type
_entity.pdbx_description
1 polymer ?
#
loop_
_entity_poly.entity_id
_entity_poly.type
_entity_poly.pdbx_seq_one_letter_code
_entity_poly.pdbx_strand_id
1 'polypeptide(L)'
;MTRRPFAGRLAALGLALATLAGCSGTPGVGEEQALVDRATLSVQEILGEGNDKMNAQSLLRRARAAIVCPRIFRAGFFFGGEGGGCVLLGRDAAGSWSSPAFYTLGSGSFGLQAGIQDLQILMLIMNDKALNAVLDSQMKLGADASLAVATLGGSVSGATTAAVGGDIVAFARARGLFAGLTLEGSLLSSRSEWNRNYYRQEVGPREIVVAMRVHNPGADPLRAVLMRFGAGGGAAAAPPPPSSGNPAGLTPVNALGSGPVQQSTLPPLR
;
A
#
# COMPACT_ATOMS: atom_id res chain seq x y z
N MET A 1 -28.12 56.65 -47.17
CA MET A 1 -27.66 55.60 -48.11
C MET A 1 -26.31 56.01 -48.67
N THR A 2 -25.22 55.44 -48.18
CA THR A 2 -23.92 55.41 -48.87
C THR A 2 -23.06 54.32 -48.20
N ARG A 3 -22.60 53.37 -49.02
CA ARG A 3 -21.97 52.10 -48.62
C ARG A 3 -20.44 52.21 -48.74
N ARG A 4 -19.74 51.55 -47.78
CA ARG A 4 -18.39 50.91 -47.85
C ARG A 4 -17.14 51.83 -47.80
N PRO A 5 -15.94 51.31 -47.43
CA PRO A 5 -15.57 49.91 -47.16
C PRO A 5 -14.86 49.63 -45.81
N PHE A 6 -14.92 48.33 -45.47
CA PHE A 6 -14.10 47.60 -44.50
C PHE A 6 -12.59 47.88 -44.66
N ALA A 7 -11.92 48.18 -43.55
CA ALA A 7 -10.49 47.97 -43.38
C ALA A 7 -10.27 47.22 -42.06
N GLY A 8 -10.01 45.92 -42.18
CA GLY A 8 -9.76 45.03 -41.06
C GLY A 8 -8.48 45.40 -40.33
N ARG A 9 -8.59 45.60 -39.03
CA ARG A 9 -7.45 45.55 -38.11
C ARG A 9 -7.55 44.22 -37.35
N LEU A 10 -6.91 43.20 -37.92
CA LEU A 10 -6.52 41.98 -37.23
C LEU A 10 -5.46 42.38 -36.18
N ALA A 11 -5.90 42.66 -34.96
CA ALA A 11 -5.01 42.70 -33.81
C ALA A 11 -4.73 41.25 -33.40
N ALA A 12 -3.56 40.75 -33.83
CA ALA A 12 -2.98 39.51 -33.35
C ALA A 12 -2.70 39.66 -31.84
N LEU A 13 -3.58 39.11 -31.00
CA LEU A 13 -3.35 39.03 -29.56
C LEU A 13 -2.45 37.83 -29.30
N GLY A 14 -1.22 38.14 -28.89
CA GLY A 14 -0.10 37.23 -28.76
C GLY A 14 -0.38 36.01 -27.88
N LEU A 15 0.07 34.87 -28.40
CA LEU A 15 0.18 33.60 -27.71
C LEU A 15 1.14 33.76 -26.52
N ALA A 16 0.59 34.00 -25.33
CA ALA A 16 1.35 33.91 -24.09
C ALA A 16 1.64 32.42 -23.81
N LEU A 17 2.80 31.95 -24.29
CA LEU A 17 3.39 30.68 -23.92
C LEU A 17 3.74 30.75 -22.43
N ALA A 18 2.80 30.40 -21.56
CA ALA A 18 3.07 30.16 -20.16
C ALA A 18 3.95 28.90 -20.07
N THR A 19 5.25 29.12 -19.96
CA THR A 19 6.21 28.10 -19.53
C THR A 19 5.83 27.68 -18.11
N LEU A 20 4.97 26.67 -18.01
CA LEU A 20 4.81 25.89 -16.79
C LEU A 20 6.16 25.19 -16.57
N ALA A 21 7.03 25.89 -15.84
CA ALA A 21 8.17 25.30 -15.17
C ALA A 21 7.61 24.22 -14.26
N GLY A 22 7.61 22.98 -14.76
CA GLY A 22 7.39 21.82 -13.93
C GLY A 22 8.43 21.86 -12.83
N CYS A 23 7.99 22.00 -11.58
CA CYS A 23 8.82 21.68 -10.44
C CYS A 23 9.14 20.18 -10.52
N SER A 24 10.17 19.84 -11.29
CA SER A 24 10.89 18.59 -11.14
C SER A 24 11.60 18.69 -9.80
N GLY A 25 10.88 18.38 -8.72
CA GLY A 25 11.49 18.25 -7.40
C GLY A 25 12.63 17.25 -7.53
N THR A 26 13.86 17.71 -7.34
CA THR A 26 15.03 16.84 -7.18
C THR A 26 14.67 15.86 -6.06
N PRO A 27 14.67 14.53 -6.29
CA PRO A 27 14.33 13.59 -5.24
C PRO A 27 15.25 13.82 -4.05
N GLY A 28 14.71 14.32 -2.94
CA GLY A 28 15.44 14.48 -1.70
C GLY A 28 15.89 13.12 -1.18
N VAL A 29 17.10 13.06 -0.61
CA VAL A 29 17.61 11.85 0.04
C VAL A 29 16.58 11.39 1.10
N GLY A 30 15.98 10.22 0.89
CA GLY A 30 15.02 9.62 1.82
C GLY A 30 13.54 9.73 1.44
N GLU A 31 13.20 10.40 0.32
CA GLU A 31 11.83 10.43 -0.18
C GLU A 31 11.32 9.03 -0.56
N GLU A 32 12.20 8.19 -1.10
CA GLU A 32 11.90 6.80 -1.44
C GLU A 32 11.52 6.01 -0.19
N GLN A 33 12.32 6.14 0.89
CA GLN A 33 12.05 5.48 2.17
C GLN A 33 10.75 6.00 2.78
N ALA A 34 10.53 7.33 2.77
CA ALA A 34 9.30 7.93 3.28
C ALA A 34 8.05 7.45 2.52
N LEU A 35 8.17 7.11 1.23
CA LEU A 35 7.08 6.50 0.47
C LEU A 35 6.82 5.06 0.91
N VAL A 36 7.87 4.26 1.16
CA VAL A 36 7.78 2.89 1.67
C VAL A 36 7.17 2.83 3.07
N ASP A 37 7.59 3.75 3.96
CA ASP A 37 7.05 3.85 5.32
C ASP A 37 5.56 4.18 5.31
N ARG A 38 5.15 5.15 4.47
CA ARG A 38 3.74 5.50 4.30
C ARG A 38 2.95 4.34 3.69
N ALA A 39 3.52 3.62 2.72
CA ALA A 39 2.88 2.42 2.16
C ALA A 39 2.65 1.35 3.24
N THR A 40 3.61 1.18 4.16
CA THR A 40 3.47 0.25 5.30
C THR A 40 2.25 0.60 6.14
N LEU A 41 2.09 1.87 6.49
CA LEU A 41 0.93 2.35 7.25
C LEU A 41 -0.37 2.19 6.48
N SER A 42 -0.39 2.53 5.18
CA SER A 42 -1.59 2.38 4.35
C SER A 42 -2.07 0.94 4.22
N VAL A 43 -1.16 -0.04 4.11
CA VAL A 43 -1.55 -1.45 4.14
C VAL A 43 -2.18 -1.83 5.48
N GLN A 44 -1.62 -1.35 6.59
CA GLN A 44 -2.18 -1.59 7.92
C GLN A 44 -3.57 -0.96 8.09
N GLU A 45 -3.78 0.26 7.61
CA GLU A 45 -5.09 0.93 7.67
C GLU A 45 -6.12 0.22 6.78
N ILE A 46 -5.77 -0.09 5.52
CA ILE A 46 -6.70 -0.69 4.55
C ILE A 46 -7.07 -2.13 4.94
N LEU A 47 -6.11 -2.94 5.37
CA LEU A 47 -6.36 -4.35 5.72
C LEU A 47 -6.74 -4.55 7.20
N GLY A 48 -6.48 -3.54 8.04
CA GLY A 48 -6.77 -3.56 9.47
C GLY A 48 -8.15 -3.01 9.84
N GLU A 49 -8.80 -2.22 8.99
CA GLU A 49 -10.11 -1.60 9.24
C GLU A 49 -11.19 -2.12 8.26
N GLY A 50 -12.47 -2.16 8.68
CA GLY A 50 -13.62 -2.48 7.82
C GLY A 50 -14.28 -3.86 8.03
N ASN A 51 -15.46 -4.06 7.43
CA ASN A 51 -16.22 -5.31 7.51
C ASN A 51 -15.77 -6.34 6.45
N ASP A 52 -15.02 -5.92 5.43
CA ASP A 52 -14.57 -6.74 4.30
C ASP A 52 -13.15 -7.31 4.45
N LYS A 53 -12.57 -7.25 5.66
CA LYS A 53 -11.18 -7.69 5.96
C LYS A 53 -10.88 -9.09 5.45
N MET A 54 -11.81 -10.02 5.66
CA MET A 54 -11.64 -11.43 5.26
C MET A 54 -11.53 -11.58 3.75
N ASN A 55 -12.27 -10.78 2.97
CA ASN A 55 -12.20 -10.82 1.51
C ASN A 55 -10.86 -10.24 1.02
N ALA A 56 -10.46 -9.06 1.52
CA ALA A 56 -9.20 -8.42 1.14
C ALA A 56 -7.96 -9.28 1.46
N GLN A 57 -7.91 -9.90 2.64
CA GLN A 57 -6.84 -10.82 3.03
C GLN A 57 -6.83 -12.09 2.16
N SER A 58 -8.01 -12.61 1.79
CA SER A 58 -8.12 -13.78 0.90
C SER A 58 -7.65 -13.49 -0.53
N LEU A 59 -7.88 -12.27 -1.02
CA LEU A 59 -7.38 -11.80 -2.30
C LEU A 59 -5.88 -11.57 -2.24
N LEU A 60 -5.37 -10.98 -1.15
CA LEU A 60 -3.94 -10.76 -0.94
C LEU A 60 -3.14 -12.07 -0.97
N ARG A 61 -3.70 -13.16 -0.42
CA ARG A 61 -3.10 -14.50 -0.49
C ARG A 61 -2.94 -15.05 -1.91
N ARG A 62 -3.87 -14.71 -2.80
CA ARG A 62 -3.92 -15.19 -4.18
C ARG A 62 -3.26 -14.24 -5.18
N ALA A 63 -3.00 -13.01 -4.76
CA ALA A 63 -2.40 -11.99 -5.60
C ALA A 63 -0.97 -12.40 -6.03
N ARG A 64 -0.64 -12.09 -7.29
CA ARG A 64 0.72 -12.17 -7.84
C ARG A 64 1.58 -10.99 -7.42
N ALA A 65 0.96 -9.84 -7.19
CA ALA A 65 1.62 -8.63 -6.75
C ALA A 65 0.65 -7.67 -6.08
N ALA A 66 1.19 -6.70 -5.34
CA ALA A 66 0.44 -5.65 -4.67
C ALA A 66 1.07 -4.30 -5.02
N ILE A 67 0.22 -3.35 -5.44
CA ILE A 67 0.61 -1.94 -5.58
C ILE A 67 -0.02 -1.17 -4.44
N VAL A 68 0.79 -0.39 -3.74
CA VAL A 68 0.34 0.46 -2.64
C VAL A 68 0.61 1.91 -3.00
N CYS A 69 -0.44 2.70 -3.09
CA CYS A 69 -0.40 4.14 -3.29
C CYS A 69 -0.86 4.82 -1.99
N PRO A 70 0.07 5.21 -1.11
CA PRO A 70 -0.32 5.67 0.22
C PRO A 70 -0.99 7.04 0.22
N ARG A 71 -0.71 7.88 -0.78
CA ARG A 71 -1.43 9.15 -1.00
C ARG A 71 -1.51 9.46 -2.49
N ILE A 72 -2.72 9.39 -3.02
CA ILE A 72 -3.11 9.96 -4.31
C ILE A 72 -3.92 11.21 -4.01
N PHE A 73 -3.39 12.35 -4.43
CA PHE A 73 -4.08 13.63 -4.30
C PHE A 73 -4.98 13.83 -5.51
N ARG A 74 -6.23 14.21 -5.27
CA ARG A 74 -7.19 14.56 -6.32
C ARG A 74 -7.71 15.95 -6.09
N ALA A 75 -7.71 16.75 -7.14
CA ALA A 75 -8.34 18.05 -7.14
C ALA A 75 -8.91 18.36 -8.52
N GLY A 76 -10.07 19.00 -8.56
CA GLY A 76 -10.64 19.48 -9.81
C GLY A 76 -11.81 20.41 -9.63
N PHE A 77 -12.00 21.29 -10.61
CA PHE A 77 -13.20 22.10 -10.83
C PHE A 77 -13.34 22.30 -12.35
N PHE A 78 -14.24 21.55 -12.99
CA PHE A 78 -14.37 21.39 -14.45
C PHE A 78 -13.19 20.69 -15.16
N PHE A 79 -11.97 21.01 -14.75
CA PHE A 79 -10.75 20.29 -15.08
C PHE A 79 -10.15 19.75 -13.79
N GLY A 80 -9.69 18.51 -13.82
CA GLY A 80 -9.13 17.85 -12.65
C GLY A 80 -7.91 17.02 -13.01
N GLY A 81 -7.19 16.65 -11.96
CA GLY A 81 -6.12 15.68 -12.05
C GLY A 81 -5.98 14.92 -10.75
N GLU A 82 -5.42 13.73 -10.87
CA GLU A 82 -4.96 12.96 -9.73
C GLU A 82 -3.52 12.53 -9.92
N GLY A 83 -2.79 12.42 -8.82
CA GLY A 83 -1.43 11.95 -8.88
C GLY A 83 -0.84 11.59 -7.53
N GLY A 84 0.10 10.65 -7.54
CA GLY A 84 0.87 10.28 -6.37
C GLY A 84 1.88 9.16 -6.62
N GLY A 85 2.77 8.98 -5.66
CA GLY A 85 3.74 7.89 -5.66
C GLY A 85 3.11 6.57 -5.19
N CYS A 86 3.55 5.48 -5.80
CA CYS A 86 3.15 4.13 -5.44
C CYS A 86 4.37 3.21 -5.38
N VAL A 87 4.21 2.07 -4.70
CA VAL A 87 5.20 0.99 -4.67
C VAL A 87 4.55 -0.32 -5.12
N LEU A 88 5.27 -1.08 -5.94
CA LEU A 88 4.88 -2.41 -6.43
C LEU A 88 5.72 -3.48 -5.73
N LEU A 89 5.08 -4.48 -5.16
CA LEU A 89 5.72 -5.65 -4.55
C LEU A 89 5.20 -6.92 -5.21
N GLY A 90 6.12 -7.81 -5.56
CA GLY A 90 5.82 -9.10 -6.18
C GLY A 90 5.73 -10.18 -5.13
N ARG A 91 4.87 -11.16 -5.35
CA ARG A 91 4.73 -12.33 -4.48
C ARG A 91 5.29 -13.55 -5.20
N ASP A 92 6.23 -14.24 -4.56
CA ASP A 92 6.74 -15.51 -5.08
C ASP A 92 5.80 -16.68 -4.77
N ALA A 93 6.17 -17.86 -5.28
CA ALA A 93 5.44 -19.10 -5.02
C ALA A 93 5.48 -19.53 -3.54
N ALA A 94 6.54 -19.16 -2.81
CA ALA A 94 6.67 -19.43 -1.37
C ALA A 94 5.80 -18.49 -0.52
N GLY A 95 5.26 -17.43 -1.12
CA GLY A 95 4.45 -16.41 -0.46
C GLY A 95 5.23 -15.29 0.21
N SER A 96 6.53 -15.21 -0.07
CA SER A 96 7.36 -14.06 0.28
C SER A 96 7.07 -12.90 -0.67
N TRP A 97 7.27 -11.69 -0.16
CA TRP A 97 7.15 -10.46 -0.94
C TRP A 97 8.53 -9.91 -1.30
N SER A 98 8.67 -9.40 -2.52
CA SER A 98 9.87 -8.72 -3.01
C SER A 98 10.12 -7.40 -2.29
N SER A 99 11.27 -6.80 -2.55
CA SER A 99 11.47 -5.37 -2.29
C SER A 99 10.60 -4.51 -3.24
N PRO A 100 10.28 -3.25 -2.91
CA PRO A 100 9.38 -2.42 -3.69
C PRO A 100 10.03 -1.84 -4.95
N ALA A 101 9.35 -1.92 -6.10
CA ALA A 101 9.63 -1.07 -7.25
C ALA A 101 8.79 0.19 -7.17
N PHE A 102 9.38 1.34 -7.50
CA PHE A 102 8.73 2.64 -7.42
C PHE A 102 7.96 2.97 -8.69
N TYR A 103 6.74 3.49 -8.51
CA TYR A 103 5.84 3.89 -9.58
C TYR A 103 5.21 5.26 -9.26
N THR A 104 4.72 5.91 -10.30
CA THR A 104 3.83 7.07 -10.21
C THR A 104 2.50 6.69 -10.83
N LEU A 105 1.41 7.00 -10.14
CA LEU A 105 0.06 6.97 -10.70
C LEU A 105 -0.35 8.41 -11.00
N GLY A 106 -0.95 8.64 -12.17
CA GLY A 106 -1.57 9.92 -12.46
C GLY A 106 -2.58 9.86 -13.60
N SER A 107 -3.60 10.72 -13.52
CA SER A 107 -4.60 10.90 -14.57
C SER A 107 -4.99 12.37 -14.68
N GLY A 108 -5.42 12.76 -15.88
CA GLY A 108 -6.07 14.03 -16.13
C GLY A 108 -7.54 13.77 -16.46
N SER A 109 -8.42 14.62 -15.96
CA SER A 109 -9.87 14.47 -16.14
C SER A 109 -10.50 15.79 -16.59
N PHE A 110 -11.52 15.66 -17.43
CA PHE A 110 -12.38 16.75 -17.88
C PHE A 110 -13.83 16.38 -17.61
N GLY A 111 -14.59 17.23 -16.92
CA GLY A 111 -16.01 16.97 -16.66
C GLY A 111 -16.56 17.69 -15.43
N LEU A 112 -17.75 17.26 -14.96
CA LEU A 112 -18.45 17.80 -13.78
C LEU A 112 -17.77 17.46 -12.45
N GLN A 113 -16.45 17.39 -12.45
CA GLN A 113 -15.67 17.10 -11.25
C GLN A 113 -15.52 18.35 -10.41
N ALA A 114 -15.78 18.21 -9.11
CA ALA A 114 -15.58 19.25 -8.13
C ALA A 114 -15.17 18.64 -6.79
N GLY A 115 -14.04 19.09 -6.25
CA GLY A 115 -13.62 18.75 -4.90
C GLY A 115 -12.13 18.54 -4.74
N ILE A 116 -11.75 18.24 -3.51
CA ILE A 116 -10.40 17.88 -3.10
C ILE A 116 -10.50 16.63 -2.23
N GLN A 117 -9.69 15.63 -2.55
CA GLN A 117 -9.71 14.37 -1.82
C GLN A 117 -8.34 13.70 -1.82
N ASP A 118 -7.99 13.14 -0.67
CA ASP A 118 -6.84 12.25 -0.52
C ASP A 118 -7.30 10.80 -0.52
N LEU A 119 -6.60 9.96 -1.29
CA LEU A 119 -6.89 8.53 -1.38
C LEU A 119 -5.68 7.69 -1.01
N GLN A 120 -5.96 6.63 -0.28
CA GLN A 120 -5.03 5.51 -0.12
C GLN A 120 -5.58 4.35 -0.94
N ILE A 121 -4.72 3.71 -1.73
CA ILE A 121 -5.14 2.63 -2.63
C ILE A 121 -4.21 1.44 -2.45
N LEU A 122 -4.80 0.26 -2.27
CA LEU A 122 -4.13 -1.03 -2.34
C LEU A 122 -4.70 -1.79 -3.54
N MET A 123 -3.90 -1.99 -4.58
CA MET A 123 -4.28 -2.77 -5.75
C MET A 123 -3.62 -4.14 -5.71
N LEU A 124 -4.42 -5.18 -5.85
CA LEU A 124 -3.98 -6.57 -5.89
C LEU A 124 -4.04 -7.06 -7.33
N ILE A 125 -2.89 -7.44 -7.86
CA ILE A 125 -2.76 -7.99 -9.20
C ILE A 125 -2.99 -9.49 -9.12
N MET A 126 -4.02 -9.99 -9.79
CA MET A 126 -4.51 -11.36 -9.58
C MET A 126 -3.92 -12.39 -10.55
N ASN A 127 -3.30 -11.96 -11.64
CA ASN A 127 -2.74 -12.86 -12.66
C ASN A 127 -1.45 -12.32 -13.31
N ASP A 128 -0.74 -13.21 -14.01
CA ASP A 128 0.56 -12.91 -14.62
C ASP A 128 0.45 -11.96 -15.81
N LYS A 129 -0.66 -11.97 -16.55
CA LYS A 129 -0.89 -11.05 -17.68
C LYS A 129 -0.89 -9.60 -17.19
N ALA A 130 -1.65 -9.32 -16.14
CA ALA A 130 -1.72 -7.99 -15.53
C ALA A 130 -0.40 -7.59 -14.87
N LEU A 131 0.29 -8.53 -14.22
CA LEU A 131 1.62 -8.27 -13.66
C LEU A 131 2.60 -7.89 -14.77
N ASN A 132 2.62 -8.62 -15.89
CA ASN A 132 3.49 -8.31 -17.02
C ASN A 132 3.19 -6.92 -17.61
N ALA A 133 1.92 -6.55 -17.76
CA ALA A 133 1.52 -5.22 -18.23
C ALA A 133 2.05 -4.10 -17.32
N VAL A 134 1.99 -4.27 -16.00
CA VAL A 134 2.55 -3.29 -15.04
C VAL A 134 4.08 -3.19 -15.15
N LEU A 135 4.74 -4.31 -15.45
CA LEU A 135 6.20 -4.39 -15.52
C LEU A 135 6.78 -3.79 -16.82
N ASP A 136 5.98 -3.61 -17.87
CA ASP A 136 6.41 -3.13 -19.19
C ASP A 136 6.56 -1.59 -19.28
N SER A 137 6.80 -0.93 -18.14
CA SER A 137 7.12 0.50 -17.95
C SER A 137 5.94 1.43 -17.80
N GLN A 138 4.86 1.25 -18.56
CA GLN A 138 3.64 2.07 -18.44
C GLN A 138 2.39 1.23 -18.67
N MET A 139 1.43 1.39 -17.78
CA MET A 139 0.13 0.70 -17.85
C MET A 139 -1.00 1.71 -17.63
N LYS A 140 -2.02 1.66 -18.47
CA LYS A 140 -3.29 2.37 -18.29
C LYS A 140 -4.29 1.48 -17.55
N LEU A 141 -4.72 1.90 -16.37
CA LEU A 141 -5.75 1.21 -15.61
C LEU A 141 -7.10 1.28 -16.36
N GLY A 142 -7.78 0.15 -16.49
CA GLY A 142 -9.07 0.02 -17.21
C GLY A 142 -8.93 -0.22 -18.72
N ALA A 143 -7.82 0.20 -19.34
CA ALA A 143 -7.55 -0.06 -20.76
C ALA A 143 -6.67 -1.31 -20.96
N ASP A 144 -5.57 -1.42 -20.21
CA ASP A 144 -4.61 -2.51 -20.36
C ASP A 144 -4.90 -3.70 -19.43
N ALA A 145 -5.61 -3.47 -18.32
CA ALA A 145 -6.20 -4.52 -17.50
C ALA A 145 -7.53 -4.07 -16.88
N SER A 146 -8.40 -5.05 -16.67
CA SER A 146 -9.68 -4.83 -16.00
C SER A 146 -9.46 -4.50 -14.51
N LEU A 147 -10.08 -3.40 -14.05
CA LEU A 147 -9.96 -2.90 -12.69
C LEU A 147 -11.30 -3.03 -11.96
N ALA A 148 -11.33 -3.79 -10.86
CA ALA A 148 -12.46 -3.82 -9.95
C ALA A 148 -12.14 -3.00 -8.69
N VAL A 149 -12.97 -2.00 -8.36
CA VAL A 149 -12.72 -1.10 -7.22
C VAL A 149 -13.71 -1.35 -6.08
N ALA A 150 -13.20 -1.66 -4.89
CA ALA A 150 -13.92 -1.73 -3.63
C ALA A 150 -13.57 -0.51 -2.77
N THR A 151 -14.55 0.34 -2.46
CA THR A 151 -14.36 1.53 -1.62
C THR A 151 -14.69 1.24 -0.16
N LEU A 152 -13.76 1.59 0.74
CA LEU A 152 -13.90 1.43 2.18
C LEU A 152 -14.34 2.76 2.80
N GLY A 153 -15.47 2.77 3.51
CA GLY A 153 -15.89 3.90 4.37
C GLY A 153 -16.86 4.94 3.77
N GLY A 154 -17.48 4.68 2.62
CA GLY A 154 -18.58 5.50 2.11
C GLY A 154 -19.95 4.94 2.49
N SER A 155 -20.91 5.79 2.91
CA SER A 155 -22.30 5.40 3.26
C SER A 155 -23.17 4.93 2.08
N VAL A 156 -22.57 4.53 0.96
CA VAL A 156 -23.28 4.09 -0.24
C VAL A 156 -23.08 2.59 -0.38
N SER A 157 -24.11 1.84 0.01
CA SER A 157 -24.27 0.41 -0.31
C SER A 157 -24.21 0.22 -1.82
N GLY A 158 -23.03 -0.04 -2.39
CA GLY A 158 -22.92 -0.19 -3.84
C GLY A 158 -21.66 -0.85 -4.39
N ALA A 159 -20.64 -1.19 -3.58
CA ALA A 159 -19.34 -1.62 -4.12
C ALA A 159 -18.91 -3.05 -3.75
N THR A 160 -19.74 -3.85 -3.07
CA THR A 160 -19.30 -5.17 -2.57
C THR A 160 -19.44 -6.32 -3.58
N THR A 161 -20.17 -6.15 -4.68
CA THR A 161 -20.36 -7.20 -5.71
C THR A 161 -19.41 -7.11 -6.92
N ALA A 162 -18.64 -6.02 -7.06
CA ALA A 162 -17.81 -5.78 -8.24
C ALA A 162 -16.42 -6.46 -8.20
N ALA A 163 -15.99 -7.01 -7.05
CA ALA A 163 -14.62 -7.51 -6.86
C ALA A 163 -14.36 -8.94 -7.42
N VAL A 164 -15.35 -9.58 -8.05
CA VAL A 164 -15.24 -10.95 -8.55
C VAL A 164 -14.93 -10.94 -10.05
N GLY A 165 -13.64 -11.07 -10.40
CA GLY A 165 -13.21 -11.39 -11.77
C GLY A 165 -12.32 -10.39 -12.47
N GLY A 166 -11.97 -9.26 -11.83
CA GLY A 166 -10.99 -8.31 -12.38
C GLY A 166 -9.56 -8.85 -12.35
N ASP A 167 -8.78 -8.49 -13.38
CA ASP A 167 -7.34 -8.71 -13.43
C ASP A 167 -6.61 -8.01 -12.26
N ILE A 168 -7.15 -6.86 -11.85
CA ILE A 168 -6.71 -6.07 -10.71
C ILE A 168 -7.92 -5.78 -9.80
N VAL A 169 -7.75 -6.01 -8.50
CA VAL A 169 -8.74 -5.64 -7.47
C VAL A 169 -8.16 -4.52 -6.59
N ALA A 170 -8.79 -3.36 -6.59
CA ALA A 170 -8.36 -2.18 -5.83
C ALA A 170 -9.22 -1.96 -4.60
N PHE A 171 -8.60 -1.80 -3.45
CA PHE A 171 -9.20 -1.33 -2.21
C PHE A 171 -8.80 0.12 -2.01
N ALA A 172 -9.79 1.01 -1.93
CA ALA A 172 -9.54 2.44 -1.78
C ALA A 172 -10.15 2.96 -0.47
N ARG A 173 -9.37 3.73 0.29
CA ARG A 173 -9.85 4.53 1.41
C ARG A 173 -9.73 6.00 1.02
N ALA A 174 -10.83 6.72 1.06
CA ALA A 174 -10.88 8.12 0.70
C ALA A 174 -11.09 9.02 1.93
N ARG A 175 -10.46 10.19 1.94
CA ARG A 175 -10.66 11.26 2.92
C ARG A 175 -10.94 12.56 2.18
N GLY A 176 -12.12 13.12 2.37
CA GLY A 176 -12.61 14.31 1.65
C GLY A 176 -13.81 14.00 0.75
N LEU A 177 -14.30 15.03 0.06
CA LEU A 177 -15.46 14.95 -0.82
C LEU A 177 -15.02 15.25 -2.26
N PHE A 178 -15.23 14.29 -3.15
CA PHE A 178 -14.96 14.43 -4.57
C PHE A 178 -16.13 13.86 -5.35
N ALA A 179 -16.80 14.69 -6.14
CA ALA A 179 -17.83 14.25 -7.06
C ALA A 179 -17.18 14.04 -8.42
N GLY A 180 -17.21 12.81 -8.97
CA GLY A 180 -16.80 12.55 -10.35
C GLY A 180 -16.09 11.24 -10.61
N LEU A 181 -15.61 11.10 -11.86
CA LEU A 181 -15.12 9.84 -12.45
C LEU A 181 -13.92 9.20 -11.72
N THR A 182 -13.80 7.90 -11.98
CA THR A 182 -13.05 6.85 -11.27
C THR A 182 -11.54 6.90 -11.53
N LEU A 183 -10.80 5.96 -10.93
CA LEU A 183 -9.35 5.73 -11.16
C LEU A 183 -9.05 5.16 -12.56
N GLU A 184 -10.08 4.83 -13.35
CA GLU A 184 -9.92 4.31 -14.71
C GLU A 184 -9.39 5.40 -15.63
N GLY A 185 -8.46 5.04 -16.51
CA GLY A 185 -7.72 5.99 -17.35
C GLY A 185 -6.46 6.55 -16.69
N SER A 186 -6.18 6.20 -15.43
CA SER A 186 -4.88 6.49 -14.80
C SER A 186 -3.73 5.77 -15.48
N LEU A 187 -2.63 6.49 -15.65
CA LEU A 187 -1.33 5.97 -16.07
C LEU A 187 -0.51 5.60 -14.84
N LEU A 188 -0.11 4.34 -14.79
CA LEU A 188 0.86 3.84 -13.84
C LEU A 188 2.21 3.71 -14.56
N SER A 189 3.21 4.50 -14.16
CA SER A 189 4.52 4.56 -14.82
C SER A 189 5.64 4.24 -13.84
N SER A 190 6.62 3.44 -14.26
CA SER A 190 7.76 3.11 -13.40
C SER A 190 8.68 4.31 -13.19
N ARG A 191 9.25 4.44 -11.98
CA ARG A 191 10.23 5.46 -11.62
C ARG A 191 11.63 4.85 -11.55
N SER A 192 12.25 4.66 -12.71
CA SER A 192 13.60 4.06 -12.82
C SER A 192 14.66 4.79 -11.99
N GLU A 193 14.57 6.13 -11.89
CA GLU A 193 15.50 6.91 -11.06
C GLU A 193 15.34 6.62 -9.57
N TRP A 194 14.10 6.44 -9.10
CA TRP A 194 13.81 6.12 -7.70
C TRP A 194 14.28 4.70 -7.36
N ASN A 195 14.07 3.75 -8.27
CA ASN A 195 14.64 2.40 -8.15
C ASN A 195 16.18 2.47 -8.02
N ARG A 196 16.83 3.21 -8.93
CA ARG A 196 18.29 3.37 -8.91
C ARG A 196 18.79 4.03 -7.63
N ASN A 197 18.13 5.08 -7.16
CA ASN A 197 18.52 5.78 -5.94
C ASN A 197 18.36 4.91 -4.70
N TYR A 198 17.25 4.18 -4.60
CA TYR A 198 16.92 3.37 -3.44
C TYR A 198 17.78 2.10 -3.32
N TYR A 199 18.13 1.48 -4.45
CA TYR A 199 18.96 0.27 -4.47
C TYR A 199 20.44 0.52 -4.75
N ARG A 200 20.82 1.74 -5.14
CA ARG A 200 22.18 2.11 -5.57
C ARG A 200 22.69 1.24 -6.74
N GLN A 201 21.77 0.73 -7.55
CA GLN A 201 22.03 -0.16 -8.69
C GLN A 201 21.05 0.15 -9.82
N GLU A 202 21.45 -0.05 -11.08
CA GLU A 202 20.53 0.05 -12.20
C GLU A 202 19.68 -1.21 -12.28
N VAL A 203 18.50 -1.17 -11.67
CA VAL A 203 17.55 -2.28 -11.64
C VAL A 203 16.16 -1.85 -12.05
N GLY A 204 15.57 -2.64 -12.95
CA GLY A 204 14.19 -2.44 -13.44
C GLY A 204 13.13 -3.13 -12.56
N PRO A 205 11.84 -2.80 -12.73
CA PRO A 205 10.76 -3.43 -11.98
C PRO A 205 10.77 -4.96 -12.06
N ARG A 206 11.05 -5.55 -13.23
CA ARG A 206 11.12 -7.02 -13.40
C ARG A 206 12.19 -7.64 -12.51
N GLU A 207 13.35 -7.00 -12.41
CA GLU A 207 14.48 -7.50 -11.62
C GLU A 207 14.24 -7.38 -10.11
N ILE A 208 13.55 -6.32 -9.71
CA ILE A 208 13.18 -6.06 -8.31
C ILE A 208 12.05 -7.00 -7.85
N VAL A 209 10.98 -7.11 -8.65
CA VAL A 209 9.68 -7.68 -8.26
C VAL A 209 9.58 -9.16 -8.58
N VAL A 210 10.05 -9.58 -9.75
CA VAL A 210 9.94 -10.98 -10.22
C VAL A 210 11.20 -11.75 -9.91
N ALA A 211 12.37 -11.21 -10.30
CA ALA A 211 13.64 -11.89 -10.07
C ALA A 211 14.16 -11.70 -8.63
N MET A 212 13.56 -10.78 -7.86
CA MET A 212 13.94 -10.46 -6.47
C MET A 212 15.45 -10.29 -6.26
N ARG A 213 16.14 -9.68 -7.24
CA ARG A 213 17.60 -9.58 -7.28
C ARG A 213 18.17 -8.63 -6.23
N VAL A 214 17.33 -7.73 -5.70
CA VAL A 214 17.74 -6.67 -4.78
C VAL A 214 16.92 -6.71 -3.50
N HIS A 215 17.60 -6.32 -2.42
CA HIS A 215 17.03 -6.23 -1.10
C HIS A 215 17.45 -4.92 -0.43
N ASN A 216 16.49 -4.24 0.20
CA ASN A 216 16.75 -3.09 1.06
C ASN A 216 16.03 -3.31 2.40
N PRO A 217 16.75 -3.32 3.54
CA PRO A 217 16.16 -3.52 4.87
C PRO A 217 15.08 -2.49 5.23
N GLY A 218 15.14 -1.28 4.66
CA GLY A 218 14.11 -0.26 4.84
C GLY A 218 12.72 -0.68 4.33
N ALA A 219 12.64 -1.70 3.47
CA ALA A 219 11.38 -2.26 2.99
C ALA A 219 10.84 -3.43 3.81
N ASP A 220 11.60 -3.94 4.79
CA ASP A 220 11.17 -5.10 5.58
C ASP A 220 9.88 -4.91 6.37
N PRO A 221 9.60 -3.74 6.97
CA PRO A 221 8.32 -3.50 7.63
C PRO A 221 7.13 -3.67 6.67
N LEU A 222 7.22 -3.15 5.44
CA LEU A 222 6.17 -3.29 4.43
C LEU A 222 5.95 -4.76 4.06
N ARG A 223 7.05 -5.49 3.79
CA ARG A 223 7.02 -6.91 3.46
C ARG A 223 6.41 -7.72 4.60
N ALA A 224 6.83 -7.47 5.84
CA ALA A 224 6.33 -8.15 7.02
C ALA A 224 4.83 -7.93 7.22
N VAL A 225 4.33 -6.71 6.98
CA VAL A 225 2.89 -6.41 7.07
C VAL A 225 2.10 -7.18 6.01
N LEU A 226 2.55 -7.22 4.76
CA LEU A 226 1.90 -8.00 3.70
C LEU A 226 1.91 -9.50 4.00
N MET A 227 3.03 -10.02 4.51
CA MET A 227 3.12 -11.42 4.95
C MET A 227 2.18 -11.71 6.11
N ARG A 228 2.11 -10.82 7.12
CA ARG A 228 1.22 -10.98 8.28
C ARG A 228 -0.24 -11.07 7.87
N PHE A 229 -0.71 -10.15 7.02
CA PHE A 229 -2.09 -10.17 6.52
C PHE A 229 -2.36 -11.32 5.53
N GLY A 230 -1.32 -11.77 4.82
CA GLY A 230 -1.39 -12.94 3.95
C GLY A 230 -1.38 -14.29 4.72
N ALA A 231 -0.75 -14.37 5.89
CA ALA A 231 -0.64 -15.60 6.67
C ALA A 231 -1.90 -15.92 7.50
N GLY A 232 -2.79 -14.94 7.67
CA GLY A 232 -4.03 -15.03 8.47
C GLY A 232 -5.07 -15.97 7.88
N GLY A 233 -4.88 -17.27 8.12
CA GLY A 233 -5.80 -18.37 7.79
C GLY A 233 -5.26 -19.78 8.07
N GLY A 234 -4.07 -19.92 8.67
CA GLY A 234 -3.49 -21.23 8.97
C GLY A 234 -2.14 -21.14 9.68
N ALA A 235 -2.12 -20.56 10.87
CA ALA A 235 -1.01 -20.71 11.81
C ALA A 235 -1.60 -20.63 13.22
N ALA A 236 -2.22 -21.74 13.65
CA ALA A 236 -2.28 -22.03 15.07
C ALA A 236 -0.84 -21.94 15.60
N ALA A 237 -0.68 -21.18 16.68
CA ALA A 237 0.58 -20.97 17.36
C ALA A 237 1.40 -22.27 17.40
N ALA A 238 2.60 -22.24 16.83
CA ALA A 238 3.59 -23.22 17.23
C ALA A 238 3.68 -23.14 18.77
N PRO A 239 3.53 -24.26 19.50
CA PRO A 239 3.75 -24.23 20.93
C PRO A 239 5.17 -23.68 21.18
N PRO A 240 5.37 -22.85 22.22
CA PRO A 240 6.70 -22.35 22.53
C PRO A 240 7.66 -23.55 22.67
N PRO A 241 8.91 -23.44 22.20
CA PRO A 241 9.87 -24.51 22.35
C PRO A 241 9.98 -24.87 23.84
N PRO A 242 10.10 -26.16 24.21
CA PRO A 242 10.34 -26.53 25.59
C PRO A 242 11.61 -25.82 26.05
N SER A 243 11.49 -25.02 27.09
CA SER A 243 12.60 -24.35 27.74
C SER A 243 13.64 -25.40 28.14
N SER A 244 14.79 -25.37 27.46
CA SER A 244 15.96 -26.16 27.81
C SER A 244 16.60 -25.63 29.09
N GLY A 245 16.02 -25.99 30.24
CA GLY A 245 16.64 -25.83 31.55
C GLY A 245 17.61 -26.97 31.81
N ASN A 246 18.89 -26.76 31.54
CA ASN A 246 19.98 -27.71 31.85
C ASN A 246 20.23 -27.81 33.37
N PRO A 247 20.83 -28.91 33.89
CA PRO A 247 20.85 -29.27 35.30
C PRO A 247 22.09 -28.71 36.02
N ALA A 248 21.91 -28.13 37.22
CA ALA A 248 22.97 -27.97 38.21
C ALA A 248 22.32 -27.70 39.57
N GLY A 249 22.70 -28.49 40.58
CA GLY A 249 22.08 -28.50 41.89
C GLY A 249 22.32 -27.23 42.72
N LEU A 250 21.64 -27.18 43.87
CA LEU A 250 22.14 -26.72 45.17
C LEU A 250 21.00 -26.95 46.19
N THR A 251 21.27 -27.86 47.13
CA THR A 251 20.45 -28.15 48.32
C THR A 251 20.25 -26.90 49.19
N PRO A 252 19.08 -26.68 49.80
CA PRO A 252 18.98 -25.84 50.99
C PRO A 252 19.11 -26.70 52.25
N VAL A 253 20.23 -26.53 52.94
CA VAL A 253 20.40 -26.78 54.38
C VAL A 253 19.46 -25.83 55.11
N ASN A 254 18.49 -26.34 55.86
CA ASN A 254 17.69 -25.54 56.78
C ASN A 254 18.02 -25.96 58.21
N ALA A 255 19.01 -25.28 58.79
CA ALA A 255 19.28 -25.25 60.21
C ALA A 255 18.98 -23.84 60.69
N LEU A 256 18.02 -23.71 61.62
CA LEU A 256 17.76 -22.62 62.57
C LEU A 256 16.40 -23.02 63.20
N GLY A 257 16.30 -23.54 64.42
CA GLY A 257 16.98 -23.08 65.63
C GLY A 257 16.18 -21.94 66.24
N SER A 258 15.00 -22.23 66.80
CA SER A 258 14.26 -21.33 67.69
C SER A 258 13.44 -22.17 68.66
N GLY A 259 13.83 -22.10 69.93
CA GLY A 259 13.21 -22.80 71.06
C GLY A 259 11.86 -22.20 71.50
N PRO A 260 11.37 -22.58 72.69
CA PRO A 260 10.04 -23.21 72.81
C PRO A 260 8.96 -22.25 73.34
N VAL A 261 7.70 -22.52 73.00
CA VAL A 261 6.56 -22.16 73.85
C VAL A 261 5.70 -23.40 74.07
N GLN A 262 5.76 -23.84 75.32
CA GLN A 262 5.08 -24.96 75.91
C GLN A 262 3.65 -24.52 76.26
N GLN A 263 2.62 -25.16 75.71
CA GLN A 263 1.27 -25.10 76.26
C GLN A 263 0.76 -26.53 76.43
N SER A 264 0.92 -27.00 77.66
CA SER A 264 0.38 -28.22 78.21
C SER A 264 -1.13 -28.13 78.34
N THR A 265 -1.86 -29.09 77.77
CA THR A 265 -3.20 -29.46 78.23
C THR A 265 -3.36 -30.98 78.16
N LEU A 266 -3.61 -31.55 79.35
CA LEU A 266 -3.79 -32.97 79.66
C LEU A 266 -4.85 -33.67 78.80
N PRO A 267 -4.72 -34.99 78.64
CA PRO A 267 -5.83 -35.92 78.83
C PRO A 267 -5.62 -36.83 80.06
N PRO A 268 -6.67 -37.15 80.84
CA PRO A 268 -6.57 -37.96 82.05
C PRO A 268 -6.86 -39.46 81.81
N LEU A 269 -6.38 -40.29 82.75
CA LEU A 269 -6.89 -41.63 83.16
C LEU A 269 -6.66 -42.77 82.15
N ARG A 270 -6.01 -43.89 82.47
CA ARG A 270 -5.95 -44.73 83.68
C ARG A 270 -4.66 -45.54 83.71
#